data_AF-A0A0B1TM26-F1
#
_entry.id   AF-A0A0B1TM26-F1
#
_cell.length_a   1.000
_cell.length_b   1.000
_cell.length_c   1.000
_cell.angle_alpha   90.00
_cell.angle_beta   90.00
_cell.angle_gamma   90.00
#
_symmetry.space_group_name_H-M   'P 1'
#
loop_
_entity.id
_entity.type
_entity.pdbx_description
1 polymer ?
#
loop_
_entity_poly.entity_id
_entity_poly.type
_entity_poly.pdbx_seq_one_letter_code
_entity_poly.pdbx_strand_id
1 'polypeptide(L)'
;MPNPPPKEDTWAFQKIGTAFPPNPVKVMGQQNMYVALWYKHGKPIHGRSWNNGGVVECSFPYKKAELCTAAQLEGNIQVLQYTGDHNTQGFWYEWVKYKDRFEKSEARQLLRCGDSFPILWKDRPEGALLGYVDNKTEIALFSSDGKVYEKKGGELSDMYIIMRNTVGGPPFCDCPHCPKPPPPPPVPVPQPGPPPPRQVKLYSPKIALSISLRDRGQS
;
A
#
# COMPACT_ATOMS: atom_id res chain seq x y z
N MET A 1 1.61 17.05 20.28
CA MET A 1 0.28 17.62 20.63
C MET A 1 -0.76 16.55 20.35
N PRO A 2 -1.88 16.50 21.10
CA PRO A 2 -2.98 15.62 20.75
C PRO A 2 -3.57 16.02 19.38
N ASN A 3 -4.11 15.04 18.65
CA ASN A 3 -4.81 15.29 17.39
C ASN A 3 -6.05 16.17 17.63
N PRO A 4 -6.50 16.97 16.64
CA PRO A 4 -7.81 17.62 16.73
C PRO A 4 -8.93 16.57 16.79
N PRO A 5 -10.17 16.96 17.15
CA PRO A 5 -11.31 16.07 17.06
C PRO A 5 -11.43 15.43 15.67
N PRO A 6 -11.64 14.10 15.57
CA PRO A 6 -11.69 13.40 14.29
C PRO A 6 -12.90 13.85 13.47
N LYS A 7 -12.64 14.29 12.24
CA LYS A 7 -13.66 14.59 11.23
C LYS A 7 -14.29 13.30 10.70
N GLU A 8 -15.44 13.42 10.04
CA GLU A 8 -16.08 12.28 9.37
C GLU A 8 -15.31 11.83 8.12
N ASP A 9 -15.50 10.56 7.78
CA ASP A 9 -14.97 9.96 6.57
C ASP A 9 -15.54 10.64 5.33
N THR A 10 -14.69 10.96 4.36
CA THR A 10 -15.12 11.62 3.12
C THR A 10 -15.29 10.60 1.99
N TRP A 11 -16.49 10.52 1.46
CA TRP A 11 -16.87 9.64 0.35
C TRP A 11 -17.20 10.47 -0.89
N ALA A 12 -16.27 10.52 -1.86
CA ALA A 12 -16.49 11.26 -3.10
C ALA A 12 -17.47 10.51 -4.00
N PHE A 13 -18.50 11.21 -4.47
CA PHE A 13 -19.34 10.72 -5.57
C PHE A 13 -18.49 10.52 -6.82
N GLN A 14 -18.63 9.34 -7.43
CA GLN A 14 -17.84 8.92 -8.56
C GLN A 14 -18.73 8.29 -9.63
N LYS A 15 -18.76 8.92 -10.81
CA LYS A 15 -19.40 8.35 -12.00
C LYS A 15 -18.51 7.27 -12.58
N ILE A 16 -19.04 6.07 -12.76
CA ILE A 16 -18.30 4.94 -13.35
C ILE A 16 -17.88 5.30 -14.78
N GLY A 17 -16.66 4.93 -15.18
CA GLY A 17 -16.11 5.26 -16.49
C GLY A 17 -15.56 6.70 -16.61
N THR A 18 -15.36 7.40 -15.49
CA THR A 18 -14.63 8.68 -15.44
C THR A 18 -13.40 8.59 -14.54
N ALA A 19 -12.51 9.59 -14.59
CA ALA A 19 -11.28 9.58 -13.79
C ALA A 19 -11.56 9.51 -12.27
N PHE A 20 -10.63 8.95 -11.51
CA PHE A 20 -10.71 8.90 -10.04
C PHE A 20 -10.80 10.31 -9.43
N PRO A 21 -11.46 10.45 -8.27
CA PRO A 21 -11.42 11.68 -7.52
C PRO A 21 -10.02 11.85 -6.89
N PRO A 22 -9.64 13.05 -6.43
CA PRO A 22 -8.32 13.26 -5.82
C PRO A 22 -8.17 12.45 -4.53
N ASN A 23 -6.92 12.06 -4.22
CA ASN A 23 -6.55 11.36 -2.98
C ASN A 23 -7.43 10.14 -2.62
N PRO A 24 -7.69 9.21 -3.56
CA PRO A 24 -8.47 8.02 -3.28
C PRO A 24 -7.66 7.08 -2.36
N VAL A 25 -8.32 6.48 -1.38
CA VAL A 25 -7.66 5.58 -0.43
C VAL A 25 -7.38 4.24 -1.12
N LYS A 26 -6.09 3.95 -1.34
CA LYS A 26 -5.61 2.66 -1.84
C LYS A 26 -5.76 1.57 -0.79
N VAL A 27 -6.04 0.36 -1.28
CA VAL A 27 -6.00 -0.85 -0.47
C VAL A 27 -4.54 -1.21 -0.14
N MET A 28 -4.27 -1.55 1.12
CA MET A 28 -2.90 -1.83 1.59
C MET A 28 -2.21 -2.89 0.73
N GLY A 29 -1.01 -2.55 0.25
CA GLY A 29 -0.17 -3.45 -0.54
C GLY A 29 -0.69 -3.72 -1.95
N GLN A 30 -1.75 -3.04 -2.41
CA GLN A 30 -2.29 -3.20 -3.75
C GLN A 30 -1.92 -2.01 -4.64
N GLN A 31 -1.46 -2.30 -5.86
CA GLN A 31 -1.01 -1.27 -6.80
C GLN A 31 -2.18 -0.46 -7.37
N ASN A 32 -3.29 -1.15 -7.67
CA ASN A 32 -4.42 -0.62 -8.44
C ASN A 32 -5.77 -1.07 -7.86
N MET A 33 -5.95 -0.91 -6.55
CA MET A 33 -7.22 -1.23 -5.87
C MET A 33 -7.52 -0.14 -4.84
N TYR A 34 -8.77 0.35 -4.84
CA TYR A 34 -9.21 1.45 -4.00
C TYR A 34 -10.54 1.10 -3.32
N VAL A 35 -10.74 1.66 -2.12
CA VAL A 35 -11.94 1.42 -1.31
C VAL A 35 -13.14 2.13 -1.92
N ALA A 36 -14.19 1.37 -2.23
CA ALA A 36 -15.41 1.89 -2.85
C ALA A 36 -16.64 1.55 -2.02
N LEU A 37 -17.69 2.36 -2.20
CA LEU A 37 -18.97 2.24 -1.52
C LEU A 37 -20.09 2.42 -2.55
N TRP A 38 -21.13 1.61 -2.44
CA TRP A 38 -22.33 1.70 -3.25
C TRP A 38 -23.55 1.53 -2.36
N TYR A 39 -24.68 2.12 -2.77
CA TYR A 39 -25.94 2.01 -2.05
C TYR A 39 -26.98 1.32 -2.91
N LYS A 40 -27.67 0.34 -2.31
CA LYS A 40 -28.84 -0.29 -2.92
C LYS A 40 -30.01 -0.23 -1.96
N HIS A 41 -31.07 0.48 -2.35
CA HIS A 41 -32.27 0.70 -1.51
C HIS A 41 -31.92 1.24 -0.11
N GLY A 42 -31.02 2.22 -0.04
CA GLY A 42 -30.57 2.83 1.21
C GLY A 42 -29.58 1.99 2.03
N LYS A 43 -29.22 0.78 1.59
CA LYS A 43 -28.22 -0.06 2.27
C LYS A 43 -26.82 0.16 1.69
N PRO A 44 -25.83 0.54 2.51
CA PRO A 44 -24.44 0.67 2.09
C PRO A 44 -23.79 -0.71 1.87
N ILE A 45 -23.00 -0.83 0.82
CA ILE A 45 -22.25 -2.03 0.43
C ILE A 45 -20.86 -1.58 0.02
N HIS A 46 -19.84 -1.95 0.79
CA HIS A 46 -18.46 -1.72 0.36
C HIS A 46 -18.05 -2.72 -0.72
N GLY A 47 -17.14 -2.28 -1.58
CA GLY A 47 -16.54 -3.07 -2.64
C GLY A 47 -15.21 -2.45 -3.03
N ARG A 48 -14.77 -2.73 -4.25
CA ARG A 48 -13.50 -2.20 -4.76
C ARG A 48 -13.68 -1.43 -6.05
N SER A 49 -12.77 -0.51 -6.28
CA SER A 49 -12.57 0.14 -7.58
C SER A 49 -11.12 0.00 -8.03
N TRP A 50 -10.88 0.12 -9.32
CA TRP A 50 -9.54 0.12 -9.93
C TRP A 50 -9.51 1.04 -11.15
N ASN A 51 -8.30 1.42 -11.56
CA ASN A 51 -8.08 2.19 -12.77
C ASN A 51 -7.93 1.25 -13.96
N ASN A 52 -8.75 1.44 -14.99
CA ASN A 52 -8.55 0.84 -16.30
C ASN A 52 -8.56 1.96 -17.35
N GLY A 53 -7.47 2.14 -18.09
CA GLY A 53 -7.39 3.18 -19.14
C GLY A 53 -7.60 4.61 -18.64
N GLY A 54 -7.31 4.92 -17.38
CA GLY A 54 -7.48 6.25 -16.79
C GLY A 54 -8.86 6.48 -16.15
N VAL A 55 -9.78 5.52 -16.22
CA VAL A 55 -11.13 5.64 -15.68
C VAL A 55 -11.41 4.62 -14.58
N VAL A 56 -12.41 4.92 -13.76
CA VAL A 56 -12.88 4.08 -12.66
C VAL A 56 -13.71 2.93 -13.21
N GLU A 57 -13.26 1.72 -12.90
CA GLU A 57 -14.07 0.52 -12.88
C GLU A 57 -14.23 0.03 -11.44
N CYS A 58 -15.21 -0.85 -11.20
CA CYS A 58 -15.55 -1.30 -9.86
C CYS A 58 -16.24 -2.65 -9.84
N SER A 59 -16.29 -3.25 -8.65
CA SER A 59 -16.99 -4.51 -8.40
C SER A 59 -17.57 -4.51 -6.98
N PHE A 60 -18.85 -4.88 -6.90
CA PHE A 60 -19.59 -5.00 -5.65
C PHE A 60 -20.30 -6.36 -5.57
N PRO A 61 -20.25 -7.04 -4.42
CA PRO A 61 -21.06 -8.23 -4.19
C PRO A 61 -22.49 -7.81 -3.81
N TYR A 62 -23.47 -8.31 -4.55
CA TYR A 62 -24.89 -8.12 -4.22
C TYR A 62 -25.65 -9.43 -4.35
N LYS A 63 -26.15 -9.93 -3.21
CA LYS A 63 -26.73 -11.27 -3.10
C LYS A 63 -25.71 -12.32 -3.59
N LYS A 64 -25.98 -13.00 -4.71
CA LYS A 64 -25.12 -14.04 -5.29
C LYS A 64 -24.46 -13.60 -6.61
N ALA A 65 -24.54 -12.31 -6.95
CA ALA A 65 -24.01 -11.77 -8.19
C ALA A 65 -22.95 -10.70 -7.92
N GLU A 66 -21.92 -10.70 -8.76
CA GLU A 66 -21.01 -9.56 -8.89
C GLU A 66 -21.65 -8.50 -9.80
N LEU A 67 -21.65 -7.25 -9.34
CA LEU A 67 -22.11 -6.10 -10.10
C LEU A 67 -20.92 -5.18 -10.42
N CYS A 68 -20.67 -4.94 -11.71
CA CYS A 68 -19.52 -4.15 -12.16
C CYS A 68 -19.90 -2.99 -13.09
N THR A 69 -21.05 -3.06 -13.76
CA THR A 69 -21.40 -2.08 -14.78
C THR A 69 -22.16 -0.90 -14.21
N ALA A 70 -22.03 0.26 -14.87
CA ALA A 70 -22.81 1.45 -14.54
C ALA A 70 -24.33 1.18 -14.54
N ALA A 71 -24.83 0.34 -15.45
CA ALA A 71 -26.24 -0.02 -15.50
C ALA A 71 -26.69 -0.82 -14.26
N GLN A 72 -25.88 -1.79 -13.82
CA GLN A 72 -26.18 -2.58 -12.62
C GLN A 72 -26.09 -1.76 -11.33
N LEU A 73 -25.21 -0.77 -11.30
CA LEU A 73 -24.87 0.05 -10.13
C LEU A 73 -25.58 1.42 -10.12
N GLU A 74 -26.57 1.63 -10.99
CA GLU A 74 -27.35 2.89 -11.04
C GLU A 74 -26.48 4.13 -11.32
N GLY A 75 -25.40 3.93 -12.08
CA GLY A 75 -24.54 4.97 -12.69
C GLY A 75 -23.41 5.49 -11.81
N ASN A 76 -23.56 5.48 -10.49
CA ASN A 76 -22.61 6.12 -9.58
C ASN A 76 -22.26 5.24 -8.38
N ILE A 77 -21.02 5.37 -7.92
CA ILE A 77 -20.52 4.82 -6.68
C ILE A 77 -19.89 5.95 -5.86
N GLN A 78 -19.32 5.62 -4.72
CA GLN A 78 -18.45 6.50 -3.97
C GLN A 78 -17.07 5.87 -3.79
N VAL A 79 -16.04 6.70 -3.74
CA VAL A 79 -14.65 6.28 -3.45
C VAL A 79 -14.20 6.99 -2.19
N LEU A 80 -13.60 6.24 -1.26
CA LEU A 80 -13.08 6.80 -0.02
C LEU A 80 -11.93 7.77 -0.32
N GLN A 81 -11.97 8.95 0.27
CA GLN A 81 -10.92 9.95 0.14
C GLN A 81 -10.24 10.23 1.47
N TYR A 82 -8.95 10.56 1.39
CA TYR A 82 -8.21 11.08 2.53
C TYR A 82 -7.35 12.26 2.09
N THR A 83 -7.85 13.47 2.33
CA THR A 83 -7.15 14.72 1.97
C THR A 83 -6.60 15.38 3.23
N GLY A 84 -5.29 15.65 3.25
CA GLY A 84 -4.59 16.16 4.43
C GLY A 84 -3.93 15.03 5.21
N ASP A 85 -3.93 15.15 6.54
CA ASP A 85 -3.21 14.28 7.46
C ASP A 85 -3.91 14.21 8.83
N HIS A 86 -3.34 13.46 9.78
CA HIS A 86 -3.88 13.32 11.13
C HIS A 86 -3.98 14.65 11.89
N ASN A 87 -3.16 15.66 11.54
CA ASN A 87 -3.18 16.98 12.17
C ASN A 87 -4.35 17.85 11.68
N THR A 88 -4.89 17.55 10.50
CA THR A 88 -6.00 18.30 9.88
C THR A 88 -7.32 17.53 9.87
N GLN A 89 -7.26 16.20 9.93
CA GLN A 89 -8.40 15.28 9.95
C GLN A 89 -8.72 14.75 11.36
N GLY A 90 -7.76 14.76 12.28
CA GLY A 90 -7.91 14.20 13.63
C GLY A 90 -7.77 12.67 13.69
N PHE A 91 -7.54 12.02 12.55
CA PHE A 91 -7.30 10.59 12.45
C PHE A 91 -6.49 10.25 11.19
N TRP A 92 -5.97 9.03 11.12
CA TRP A 92 -5.43 8.42 9.89
C TRP A 92 -5.96 6.99 9.73
N TYR A 93 -5.99 6.47 8.49
CA TYR A 93 -6.46 5.12 8.22
C TYR A 93 -5.38 4.07 8.47
N GLU A 94 -5.68 3.14 9.37
CA GLU A 94 -4.83 2.02 9.74
C GLU A 94 -5.49 0.71 9.30
N TRP A 95 -4.76 -0.14 8.58
CA TRP A 95 -5.22 -1.48 8.26
C TRP A 95 -4.86 -2.43 9.41
N VAL A 96 -5.87 -2.97 10.07
CA VAL A 96 -5.73 -3.84 11.25
C VAL A 96 -6.34 -5.20 10.94
N LYS A 97 -5.77 -6.28 11.47
CA LYS A 97 -6.39 -7.60 11.32
C LYS A 97 -7.75 -7.64 11.99
N TYR A 98 -8.70 -8.34 11.39
CA TYR A 98 -10.07 -8.42 11.90
C TYR A 98 -10.11 -8.93 13.34
N LYS A 99 -9.28 -9.91 13.70
CA LYS A 99 -9.22 -10.44 15.07
C LYS A 99 -8.77 -9.42 16.11
N ASP A 100 -7.97 -8.42 15.71
CA ASP A 100 -7.41 -7.38 16.58
C ASP A 100 -8.32 -6.14 16.67
N ARG A 101 -9.54 -6.20 16.10
CA ARG A 101 -10.48 -5.05 15.99
C ARG A 101 -10.94 -4.46 17.31
N PHE A 102 -10.83 -5.21 18.41
CA PHE A 102 -11.16 -4.76 19.75
C PHE A 102 -9.93 -4.20 20.51
N GLU A 103 -8.73 -4.39 19.97
CA GLU A 103 -7.52 -3.83 20.59
C GLU A 103 -7.44 -2.33 20.37
N LYS A 104 -7.05 -1.60 21.42
CA LYS A 104 -6.93 -0.14 21.40
C LYS A 104 -8.24 0.57 21.03
N SER A 105 -9.38 0.09 21.54
CA SER A 105 -10.73 0.67 21.32
C SER A 105 -10.81 2.16 21.66
N GLU A 106 -10.03 2.63 22.63
CA GLU A 106 -9.98 4.05 23.01
C GLU A 106 -9.27 4.94 21.97
N ALA A 107 -8.44 4.33 21.09
CA ALA A 107 -7.62 5.03 20.09
C ALA A 107 -8.04 4.73 18.64
N ARG A 108 -8.92 3.75 18.43
CA ARG A 108 -9.32 3.27 17.11
C ARG A 108 -10.83 3.23 16.97
N GLN A 109 -11.33 3.80 15.87
CA GLN A 109 -12.75 3.76 15.50
C GLN A 109 -12.91 2.95 14.21
N LEU A 110 -13.88 2.05 14.15
CA LEU A 110 -14.13 1.26 12.94
C LEU A 110 -14.63 2.15 11.80
N LEU A 111 -13.97 2.11 10.63
CA LEU A 111 -14.54 2.71 9.42
C LEU A 111 -15.76 1.90 9.00
N ARG A 112 -16.94 2.51 8.98
CA ARG A 112 -18.19 1.87 8.58
C ARG A 112 -19.17 2.85 7.99
N CYS A 113 -20.05 2.35 7.14
CA CYS A 113 -21.27 3.02 6.71
C CYS A 113 -22.44 2.11 7.07
N GLY A 114 -23.34 2.55 7.95
CA GLY A 114 -24.40 1.68 8.46
C GLY A 114 -23.81 0.40 9.08
N ASP A 115 -24.27 -0.77 8.62
CA ASP A 115 -23.75 -2.07 9.05
C ASP A 115 -22.64 -2.61 8.12
N SER A 116 -22.19 -1.85 7.13
CA SER A 116 -21.15 -2.30 6.19
C SER A 116 -19.79 -1.70 6.57
N PHE A 117 -18.73 -2.51 6.59
CA PHE A 117 -17.35 -2.04 6.68
C PHE A 117 -16.43 -2.82 5.74
N PRO A 118 -15.38 -2.18 5.17
CA PRO A 118 -14.50 -2.83 4.20
C PRO A 118 -13.61 -3.87 4.87
N ILE A 119 -13.39 -4.99 4.16
CA ILE A 119 -12.48 -6.06 4.58
C ILE A 119 -11.66 -6.56 3.39
N LEU A 120 -10.36 -6.76 3.62
CA LEU A 120 -9.38 -7.20 2.65
C LEU A 120 -8.94 -8.62 2.96
N TRP A 121 -9.26 -9.53 2.05
CA TRP A 121 -8.66 -10.85 2.00
C TRP A 121 -7.32 -10.75 1.28
N LYS A 122 -6.28 -10.35 2.02
CA LYS A 122 -4.95 -10.02 1.47
C LYS A 122 -4.25 -11.25 0.88
N ASP A 123 -4.21 -12.35 1.64
CA ASP A 123 -3.43 -13.54 1.30
C ASP A 123 -4.27 -14.58 0.53
N ARG A 124 -5.23 -14.10 -0.28
CA ARG A 124 -6.02 -14.95 -1.17
C ARG A 124 -5.12 -15.52 -2.28
N PRO A 125 -5.14 -16.84 -2.56
CA PRO A 125 -4.25 -17.46 -3.53
C PRO A 125 -4.30 -16.86 -4.94
N GLU A 126 -5.48 -16.48 -5.41
CA GLU A 126 -5.67 -15.90 -6.74
C GLU A 126 -5.48 -14.37 -6.78
N GLY A 127 -4.91 -13.81 -5.71
CA GLY A 127 -4.70 -12.38 -5.54
C GLY A 127 -5.69 -11.77 -4.56
N ALA A 128 -5.20 -10.74 -3.85
CA ALA A 128 -5.93 -10.05 -2.80
C ALA A 128 -7.28 -9.52 -3.31
N LEU A 129 -8.28 -9.54 -2.43
CA LEU A 129 -9.63 -9.13 -2.80
C LEU A 129 -10.26 -8.29 -1.68
N LEU A 130 -10.73 -7.10 -2.03
CA LEU A 130 -11.47 -6.23 -1.12
C LEU A 130 -12.98 -6.46 -1.29
N GLY A 131 -13.67 -6.62 -0.17
CA GLY A 131 -15.12 -6.75 -0.06
C GLY A 131 -15.63 -6.02 1.18
N TYR A 132 -16.71 -6.52 1.78
CA TYR A 132 -17.29 -5.93 2.98
C TYR A 132 -17.76 -6.98 3.98
N VAL A 133 -17.84 -6.61 5.24
CA VAL A 133 -18.55 -7.37 6.29
C VAL A 133 -19.87 -6.70 6.61
N ASP A 134 -20.93 -7.48 6.72
CA ASP A 134 -22.19 -7.06 7.35
C ASP A 134 -22.09 -7.25 8.86
N ASN A 135 -22.06 -6.14 9.60
CA ASN A 135 -21.88 -6.08 11.05
C ASN A 135 -23.03 -6.73 11.84
N LYS A 136 -24.18 -7.03 11.22
CA LYS A 136 -25.27 -7.77 11.87
C LYS A 136 -25.10 -9.28 11.78
N THR A 137 -24.55 -9.76 10.67
CA THR A 137 -24.43 -11.19 10.41
C THR A 137 -23.01 -11.72 10.60
N GLU A 138 -22.03 -10.81 10.68
CA GLU A 138 -20.58 -11.11 10.68
C GLU A 138 -20.15 -11.96 9.47
N ILE A 139 -20.82 -11.76 8.34
CA ILE A 139 -20.50 -12.39 7.06
C ILE A 139 -19.74 -11.39 6.20
N ALA A 140 -18.58 -11.80 5.71
CA ALA A 140 -17.83 -11.09 4.68
C ALA A 140 -18.22 -11.58 3.28
N LEU A 141 -18.51 -10.65 2.38
CA LEU A 141 -18.77 -10.92 0.97
C LEU A 141 -17.72 -10.25 0.08
N PHE A 142 -17.23 -11.01 -0.89
CA PHE A 142 -16.28 -10.56 -1.90
C PHE A 142 -16.81 -10.89 -3.30
N SER A 143 -16.52 -10.07 -4.30
CA SER A 143 -16.97 -10.30 -5.68
C SER A 143 -15.79 -10.47 -6.64
N SER A 144 -15.78 -11.48 -7.50
CA SER A 144 -14.81 -11.63 -8.59
C SER A 144 -15.35 -12.61 -9.62
N ASP A 145 -15.03 -12.38 -10.89
CA ASP A 145 -15.30 -13.32 -12.00
C ASP A 145 -16.77 -13.76 -12.10
N GLY A 146 -17.69 -12.81 -11.92
CA GLY A 146 -19.13 -13.00 -11.94
C GLY A 146 -19.72 -13.64 -10.68
N LYS A 147 -18.89 -13.94 -9.67
CA LYS A 147 -19.27 -14.70 -8.47
C LYS A 147 -19.14 -13.86 -7.20
N VAL A 148 -19.86 -14.32 -6.16
CA VAL A 148 -19.72 -13.82 -4.79
C VAL A 148 -19.15 -14.93 -3.91
N TYR A 149 -18.11 -14.60 -3.15
CA TYR A 149 -17.46 -15.46 -2.17
C TYR A 149 -17.89 -15.03 -0.77
N GLU A 150 -18.38 -15.97 0.02
CA GLU A 150 -18.78 -15.78 1.42
C GLU A 150 -17.69 -16.30 2.35
N LYS A 151 -17.36 -15.53 3.40
CA LYS A 151 -16.46 -15.91 4.49
C LYS A 151 -17.06 -15.49 5.82
N LYS A 152 -16.83 -16.28 6.88
CA LYS A 152 -17.41 -16.00 8.21
C LYS A 152 -16.59 -16.61 9.34
N GLY A 153 -16.88 -16.16 10.56
CA GLY A 153 -16.26 -16.69 11.78
C GLY A 153 -14.73 -16.59 11.73
N GLY A 154 -14.06 -17.69 12.10
CA GLY A 154 -12.59 -17.75 12.21
C GLY A 154 -11.83 -17.43 10.91
N GLU A 155 -12.43 -17.64 9.74
CA GLU A 155 -11.81 -17.35 8.44
C GLU A 155 -11.50 -15.86 8.25
N LEU A 156 -12.18 -14.97 8.97
CA LEU A 156 -11.98 -13.53 8.87
C LEU A 156 -10.74 -13.06 9.64
N SER A 157 -10.23 -13.86 10.59
CA SER A 157 -9.30 -13.42 11.64
C SER A 157 -8.06 -12.69 11.13
N ASP A 158 -7.44 -13.21 10.07
CA ASP A 158 -6.21 -12.65 9.48
C ASP A 158 -6.47 -11.75 8.26
N MET A 159 -7.74 -11.51 7.90
CA MET A 159 -8.12 -10.47 6.94
C MET A 159 -7.98 -9.09 7.57
N TYR A 160 -7.86 -8.05 6.75
CA TYR A 160 -7.62 -6.69 7.25
C TYR A 160 -8.85 -5.80 7.07
N ILE A 161 -9.17 -5.03 8.10
CA ILE A 161 -10.19 -3.98 8.07
C ILE A 161 -9.53 -2.62 8.24
N ILE A 162 -10.29 -1.55 7.97
CA ILE A 162 -9.82 -0.19 8.16
C ILE A 162 -10.32 0.35 9.50
N MET A 163 -9.40 0.82 10.32
CA MET A 163 -9.66 1.57 11.54
C MET A 163 -9.20 3.02 11.35
N ARG A 164 -9.98 3.97 11.83
CA ARG A 164 -9.56 5.36 12.03
C ARG A 164 -8.77 5.42 13.33
N ASN A 165 -7.45 5.56 13.23
CA ASN A 165 -6.59 5.75 14.40
C ASN A 165 -6.57 7.24 14.75
N THR A 166 -7.04 7.59 15.94
CA THR A 166 -7.25 8.98 16.40
C THR A 166 -6.09 9.48 17.26
N VAL A 167 -5.05 8.67 17.47
CA VAL A 167 -3.92 9.00 18.34
C VAL A 167 -2.61 9.03 17.56
N GLY A 168 -1.90 10.16 17.64
CA GLY A 168 -0.63 10.36 16.95
C GLY A 168 -0.78 10.31 15.42
N GLY A 169 0.32 10.01 14.74
CA GLY A 169 0.37 9.89 13.28
C GLY A 169 0.78 8.49 12.80
N PRO A 170 0.73 8.25 11.49
CA PRO A 170 1.17 6.98 10.90
C PRO A 170 2.68 6.74 11.13
N PRO A 171 3.16 5.48 11.11
CA PRO A 171 4.53 5.11 11.49
C PRO A 171 5.67 5.82 10.73
N PHE A 172 5.39 6.38 9.55
CA PHE A 172 6.37 7.07 8.70
C PHE A 172 5.97 8.52 8.42
N CYS A 173 5.28 9.16 9.37
CA CYS A 173 4.89 10.55 9.22
C CYS A 173 6.07 11.50 9.47
N ASP A 174 6.37 12.33 8.48
CA ASP A 174 7.42 13.35 8.57
C ASP A 174 6.92 14.72 9.08
N CYS A 175 5.71 14.78 9.64
CA CYS A 175 5.18 16.05 10.13
C CYS A 175 5.95 16.54 11.38
N PRO A 176 5.93 17.86 11.69
CA PRO A 176 6.62 18.41 12.85
C PRO A 176 6.13 17.88 14.21
N HIS A 177 4.94 17.27 14.26
CA HIS A 177 4.31 16.80 15.49
C HIS A 177 4.58 15.33 15.81
N CYS A 178 5.03 14.54 14.82
CA CYS A 178 5.39 13.15 15.01
C CYS A 178 6.85 13.02 15.47
N PRO A 179 7.15 12.06 16.37
CA PRO A 179 8.53 11.78 16.75
C PRO A 179 9.31 11.32 15.53
N LYS A 180 10.44 11.98 15.27
CA LYS A 180 11.34 11.59 14.18
C LYS A 180 12.06 10.29 14.56
N PRO A 181 12.24 9.34 13.63
CA PRO A 181 13.09 8.19 13.89
C PRO A 181 14.49 8.68 14.31
N PRO A 182 15.14 8.02 15.28
CA PRO A 182 16.50 8.34 15.64
C PRO A 182 17.40 8.23 14.40
N PRO A 183 18.42 9.10 14.26
CA PRO A 183 19.33 9.03 13.13
C PRO A 183 19.99 7.64 13.06
N PRO A 184 20.24 7.09 11.86
CA PRO A 184 20.94 5.82 11.73
C PRO A 184 22.31 5.91 12.44
N PRO A 185 22.79 4.81 13.03
CA PRO A 185 24.10 4.79 13.67
C PRO A 185 25.19 5.21 12.68
N PRO A 186 26.27 5.88 13.13
CA PRO A 186 27.38 6.25 12.27
C PRO A 186 27.91 5.02 11.53
N VAL A 187 28.05 5.11 10.21
CA VAL A 187 28.71 4.06 9.43
C VAL A 187 30.15 3.95 9.94
N PRO A 188 30.65 2.76 10.32
CA PRO A 188 32.05 2.60 10.69
C PRO A 188 32.94 3.10 9.56
N VAL A 189 33.79 4.08 9.84
CA VAL A 189 34.79 4.56 8.89
C VAL A 189 35.67 3.35 8.52
N PRO A 190 35.85 3.01 7.23
CA PRO A 190 36.75 1.94 6.83
C PRO A 190 38.14 2.23 7.41
N GLN A 191 38.66 1.32 8.25
CA GLN A 191 40.03 1.44 8.73
C GLN A 191 40.97 1.44 7.51
N PRO A 192 41.96 2.34 7.44
CA PRO A 192 42.98 2.29 6.40
C PRO A 192 43.61 0.90 6.40
N GLY A 193 43.49 0.18 5.29
CA GLY A 193 44.13 -1.12 5.13
C GLY A 193 45.65 -1.01 5.35
N PRO A 194 46.32 -2.11 5.73
CA PRO A 194 47.75 -2.11 5.94
C PRO A 194 48.48 -1.60 4.68
N PRO A 195 49.54 -0.79 4.83
CA PRO A 195 50.25 -0.22 3.70
C PRO A 195 50.78 -1.35 2.79
N PRO A 196 50.74 -1.16 1.46
CA PRO A 196 51.21 -2.17 0.54
C PRO A 196 52.70 -2.47 0.78
N PRO A 197 53.12 -3.73 0.64
CA PRO A 197 54.52 -4.10 0.82
C PRO A 197 55.40 -3.33 -0.18
N ARG A 198 56.49 -2.79 0.36
CA ARG A 198 57.47 -1.96 -0.35
C ARG A 198 58.06 -2.76 -1.51
N GLN A 199 57.73 -2.40 -2.76
CA GLN A 199 58.34 -3.03 -3.94
C GLN A 199 59.83 -2.64 -4.00
N VAL A 200 60.71 -3.63 -3.84
CA VAL A 200 62.14 -3.49 -4.11
C VAL A 200 62.33 -3.52 -5.63
N LYS A 201 62.61 -2.36 -6.23
CA LYS A 201 63.01 -2.28 -7.65
C LYS A 201 64.42 -2.86 -7.80
N LEU A 202 64.51 -4.10 -8.30
CA LEU A 202 65.76 -4.63 -8.85
C LEU A 202 66.07 -3.89 -10.15
N TYR A 203 67.08 -3.01 -10.11
CA TYR A 203 67.63 -2.36 -11.30
C TYR A 203 68.42 -3.38 -12.12
N SER A 204 68.05 -3.56 -13.38
CA SER A 204 68.84 -4.31 -14.37
C SER A 204 69.58 -3.31 -15.27
N PRO A 205 70.92 -3.32 -15.33
CA PRO A 205 71.68 -2.41 -16.19
C PRO A 205 71.64 -2.87 -17.65
N LYS A 206 71.08 -2.03 -18.52
CA LYS A 206 71.21 -2.15 -19.98
C LYS A 206 72.62 -1.70 -20.38
N ILE A 207 73.42 -2.59 -20.94
CA ILE A 207 74.67 -2.24 -21.64
C ILE A 207 74.40 -2.31 -23.15
N ALA A 208 74.79 -1.22 -23.82
CA ALA A 208 74.50 -0.91 -25.22
C ALA A 208 75.32 -1.74 -26.21
N LEU A 209 74.67 -2.09 -27.32
CA LEU A 209 75.29 -2.60 -28.55
C LEU A 209 76.23 -1.54 -29.15
N SER A 210 77.43 -1.94 -29.52
CA SER A 210 78.22 -1.26 -30.56
C SER A 210 78.46 -2.23 -31.71
N ILE A 211 78.08 -1.79 -32.91
CA ILE A 211 78.26 -2.49 -34.18
C ILE A 211 79.60 -2.05 -34.77
N SER A 212 80.43 -2.99 -35.21
CA SER A 212 81.49 -2.73 -36.19
C SER A 212 81.48 -3.82 -37.27
N LEU A 213 81.54 -3.32 -38.50
CA LEU A 213 81.39 -3.95 -39.81
C LEU A 213 82.46 -4.99 -40.19
N ARG A 214 82.13 -5.66 -41.32
CA ARG A 214 82.98 -6.37 -42.31
C ARG A 214 83.12 -7.88 -42.04
N ASP A 215 83.16 -8.76 -43.03
CA ASP A 215 83.05 -8.74 -44.49
C ASP A 215 82.85 -10.22 -44.91
N ARG A 216 82.21 -10.48 -46.06
CA ARG A 216 82.40 -11.62 -47.00
C ARG A 216 82.42 -13.06 -46.43
N GLY A 217 81.67 -14.03 -46.91
CA GLY A 217 81.20 -14.33 -48.28
C GLY A 217 81.21 -15.86 -48.43
N GLN A 218 80.39 -16.38 -49.36
CA GLN A 218 80.51 -17.65 -50.14
C GLN A 218 81.15 -18.87 -49.43
N SER A 219 80.56 -20.06 -49.37
CA SER A 219 79.71 -20.80 -50.31
C SER A 219 79.08 -21.98 -49.59
#